data_AF-A0A8X6M0U2-F1
#
_entry.id   AF-A0A8X6M0U2-F1
#
_cell.length_a   1.000
_cell.length_b   1.000
_cell.length_c   1.000
_cell.angle_alpha   90.00
_cell.angle_beta   90.00
_cell.angle_gamma   90.00
#
_symmetry.space_group_name_H-M   'P 1'
#
loop_
_entity.id
_entity.type
_entity.pdbx_description
1 polymer ?
#
loop_
_entity_poly.entity_id
_entity_poly.type
_entity_poly.pdbx_seq_one_letter_code
_entity_poly.pdbx_strand_id
1 'polypeptide(L)'
;MDEILTTSRDLELEVNEDDIQELIIGHEDELTTEELQEILNEEHQETQRNVSSSEQEEDERGSMPTSAIKELLKKWEDVRAMVLEGHPNQADVSRVGDPYNGNAINYFRKILKKREKQSTLDMFLNAP
;
A
#
# COMPACT_ATOMS: atom_id res chain seq x y z
N MET A 1 36.23 -21.53 -11.70
CA MET A 1 36.09 -21.98 -13.09
C MET A 1 36.53 -23.44 -13.23
N ASP A 2 37.82 -23.73 -13.06
CA ASP A 2 38.40 -25.07 -13.28
C ASP A 2 37.78 -26.18 -12.41
N GLU A 3 37.48 -25.88 -11.15
CA GLU A 3 36.83 -26.83 -10.23
C GLU A 3 35.41 -27.20 -10.70
N ILE A 4 34.65 -26.23 -11.22
CA ILE A 4 33.30 -26.44 -11.74
C ILE A 4 33.37 -27.28 -13.02
N LEU A 5 34.26 -26.95 -13.96
CA LEU A 5 34.45 -27.71 -15.19
C LEU A 5 34.90 -29.16 -14.92
N THR A 6 35.73 -29.37 -13.90
CA THR A 6 36.18 -30.71 -13.49
C THR A 6 35.02 -31.49 -12.88
N THR A 7 34.25 -30.87 -11.98
CA THR A 7 33.07 -31.49 -11.34
C THR A 7 31.97 -31.81 -12.36
N SER A 8 31.70 -30.91 -13.31
CA SER A 8 30.74 -31.14 -14.40
C SER A 8 31.15 -32.32 -15.27
N ARG A 9 32.46 -32.46 -15.57
CA ARG A 9 32.98 -33.61 -16.32
C ARG A 9 32.81 -34.91 -15.56
N ASP A 10 33.05 -34.92 -14.25
CA ASP A 10 32.84 -36.09 -13.39
C ASP A 10 31.36 -36.50 -13.28
N LEU A 11 30.45 -35.53 -13.44
CA LEU A 11 29.00 -35.73 -13.50
C LEU A 11 28.48 -35.99 -14.93
N GLU A 12 29.37 -36.17 -15.91
CA GLU A 12 29.05 -36.35 -17.33
C GLU A 12 28.18 -35.23 -17.93
N LEU A 13 28.28 -34.01 -17.41
CA LEU A 13 27.61 -32.83 -17.91
C LEU A 13 28.50 -32.09 -18.91
N GLU A 14 27.93 -31.73 -20.06
CA GLU A 14 28.59 -30.87 -21.05
C GLU A 14 28.39 -29.42 -20.65
N VAL A 15 29.39 -28.85 -19.97
CA VAL A 15 29.43 -27.44 -19.55
C VAL A 15 30.72 -26.83 -20.05
N ASN A 16 30.62 -25.72 -20.77
CA ASN A 16 31.76 -24.97 -21.29
C ASN A 16 32.00 -23.68 -20.47
N GLU A 17 33.06 -22.95 -20.80
CA GLU A 17 33.43 -21.74 -20.08
C GLU A 17 32.41 -20.62 -20.26
N ASP A 18 31.83 -20.50 -21.47
CA ASP A 18 30.81 -19.50 -21.79
C ASP A 18 29.51 -19.73 -20.99
N ASP A 19 29.11 -20.99 -20.78
CA ASP A 19 27.93 -21.34 -19.99
C ASP A 19 28.05 -20.86 -18.53
N ILE A 20 29.26 -20.92 -17.96
CA ILE A 20 29.53 -20.47 -16.60
C ILE A 20 29.62 -18.94 -16.55
N GLN A 21 30.20 -18.30 -17.57
CA GLN A 21 30.24 -16.84 -17.67
C GLN A 21 28.82 -16.25 -17.79
N GLU A 22 27.95 -16.85 -18.60
CA GLU A 22 26.55 -16.44 -18.72
C GLU A 22 25.83 -16.52 -17.36
N LEU A 23 26.09 -17.58 -16.58
CA LEU A 23 25.51 -17.76 -15.26
C LEU A 23 25.99 -16.69 -14.26
N ILE A 24 27.27 -16.32 -14.32
CA ILE A 24 27.86 -15.29 -13.44
C ILE A 24 27.30 -13.92 -13.80
N ILE A 25 27.25 -13.58 -15.09
CA ILE A 25 26.71 -12.29 -15.58
C ILE A 25 25.23 -12.17 -15.23
N GLY A 26 24.44 -13.24 -15.42
CA GLY A 26 23.02 -13.24 -15.06
C GLY A 26 22.74 -12.96 -13.58
N HIS A 27 23.71 -13.26 -12.71
CA HIS A 27 23.61 -13.08 -11.26
C HIS A 27 24.24 -11.77 -10.76
N GLU A 28 24.87 -10.99 -11.64
CA GLU A 28 25.47 -9.69 -11.30
C GLU A 28 24.40 -8.60 -11.08
N ASP A 29 23.27 -8.70 -11.78
CA ASP A 29 22.13 -7.77 -11.67
C ASP A 29 21.05 -8.24 -10.66
N GLU A 30 21.23 -9.41 -10.04
CA GLU A 30 20.32 -9.91 -9.01
C GLU A 30 20.57 -9.22 -7.67
N LEU A 31 19.50 -8.72 -7.05
CA LEU A 31 19.56 -8.14 -5.71
C LEU A 31 20.00 -9.19 -4.70
N THR A 32 20.93 -8.80 -3.83
CA THR A 32 21.35 -9.65 -2.72
C THR A 32 20.21 -9.86 -1.73
N THR A 33 20.30 -10.92 -0.93
CA THR A 33 19.29 -11.21 0.10
C THR A 33 19.23 -10.09 1.13
N GLU A 34 20.37 -9.44 1.43
CA GLU A 34 20.41 -8.27 2.31
C GLU A 34 19.69 -7.06 1.70
N GLU A 35 19.90 -6.74 0.42
CA GLU A 35 19.24 -5.62 -0.26
C GLU A 35 17.71 -5.83 -0.36
N LEU A 36 17.26 -7.06 -0.66
CA LEU A 36 15.84 -7.39 -0.64
C LEU A 36 15.23 -7.24 0.76
N GLN A 37 15.98 -7.59 1.80
CA GLN A 37 15.53 -7.44 3.18
C GLN A 37 15.49 -5.97 3.61
N GLU A 38 16.43 -5.15 3.13
CA GLU A 38 16.41 -3.70 3.33
C GLU A 38 15.19 -3.07 2.65
N ILE A 39 14.92 -3.40 1.39
CA ILE A 39 13.73 -2.93 0.65
C ILE A 39 12.44 -3.32 1.38
N LEU A 40 12.33 -4.57 1.84
CA LEU A 40 11.17 -5.03 2.60
C LEU A 40 11.01 -4.24 3.91
N ASN A 41 12.11 -3.98 4.60
CA ASN A 41 12.10 -3.26 5.88
C ASN A 41 11.80 -1.77 5.69
N GLU A 42 12.27 -1.16 4.61
CA GLU A 42 11.93 0.20 4.19
C GLU A 42 10.45 0.30 3.82
N GLU A 43 9.92 -0.61 3.01
CA GLU A 43 8.48 -0.65 2.66
C GLU A 43 7.63 -0.84 3.92
N HIS A 44 8.07 -1.71 4.84
CA HIS A 44 7.36 -1.94 6.10
C HIS A 44 7.44 -0.72 7.02
N GLN A 45 8.57 -0.02 7.07
CA GLN A 45 8.75 1.20 7.85
C GLN A 45 7.98 2.38 7.24
N GLU A 46 7.91 2.50 5.92
CA GLU A 46 7.10 3.49 5.22
C GLU A 46 5.60 3.22 5.44
N THR A 47 5.18 1.96 5.36
CA THR A 47 3.81 1.55 5.68
C THR A 47 3.48 1.86 7.14
N GLN A 48 4.39 1.54 8.08
CA GLN A 48 4.21 1.87 9.50
C GLN A 48 4.24 3.36 9.76
N ARG A 49 5.07 4.17 9.08
CA ARG A 49 5.04 5.64 9.17
C ARG A 49 3.74 6.20 8.63
N ASN A 50 3.24 5.70 7.50
CA ASN A 50 1.95 6.12 6.94
C ASN A 50 0.76 5.74 7.84
N VAL A 51 0.86 4.63 8.57
CA VAL A 51 -0.14 4.20 9.56
C VAL A 51 0.00 5.00 10.87
N SER A 52 1.21 5.20 11.37
CA SER A 52 1.50 5.88 12.64
C SER A 52 1.34 7.40 12.56
N SER A 53 1.69 8.03 11.44
CA SER A 53 1.38 9.44 11.15
C SER A 53 -0.14 9.68 11.08
N SER A 54 -0.93 8.67 10.71
CA SER A 54 -2.39 8.71 10.78
C SER A 54 -2.94 8.46 12.19
N GLU A 55 -2.14 7.93 13.12
CA GLU A 55 -2.56 7.64 14.50
C GLU A 55 -2.21 8.74 15.49
N GLN A 56 -1.17 9.55 15.22
CA GLN A 56 -0.72 10.62 16.13
C GLN A 56 -1.12 12.06 15.73
N GLU A 57 -1.57 12.34 14.50
CA GLU A 57 -1.89 13.72 14.09
C GLU A 57 -3.33 14.18 14.39
N GLU A 58 -4.21 13.33 14.93
CA GLU A 58 -5.65 13.64 14.97
C GLU A 58 -6.19 14.36 16.21
N ASP A 59 -5.36 14.72 17.20
CA ASP A 59 -5.87 15.33 18.42
C ASP A 59 -5.76 16.87 18.51
N GLU A 60 -5.13 17.56 17.56
CA GLU A 60 -4.94 19.02 17.70
C GLU A 60 -5.53 19.90 16.59
N ARG A 61 -5.94 19.35 15.45
CA ARG A 61 -6.62 20.16 14.41
C ARG A 61 -8.13 19.98 14.50
N GLY A 62 -8.75 20.60 15.52
CA GLY A 62 -10.20 20.84 15.62
C GLY A 62 -11.09 19.78 14.96
N SER A 63 -11.20 18.61 15.60
CA SER A 63 -11.85 17.42 15.06
C SER A 63 -13.22 17.73 14.44
N MET A 64 -13.33 17.61 13.11
CA MET A 64 -14.58 17.86 12.39
C MET A 64 -15.73 17.03 12.99
N PRO A 65 -16.90 17.61 13.32
CA PRO A 65 -17.96 16.87 14.00
C PRO A 65 -18.46 15.70 13.14
N THR A 66 -18.88 14.61 13.80
CA THR A 66 -19.33 13.37 13.12
C THR A 66 -20.46 13.61 12.12
N SER A 67 -21.37 14.54 12.43
CA SER A 67 -22.45 14.96 11.52
C SER A 67 -21.88 15.59 10.24
N ALA A 68 -20.92 16.52 10.36
CA ALA A 68 -20.31 17.17 9.21
C ALA A 68 -19.50 16.18 8.36
N ILE A 69 -18.83 15.19 8.97
CA ILE A 69 -18.15 14.13 8.22
C ILE A 69 -19.16 13.29 7.43
N LYS A 70 -20.29 12.90 8.04
CA LYS A 70 -21.36 12.16 7.34
C LYS A 70 -21.94 12.97 6.18
N GLU A 71 -22.17 14.27 6.37
CA GLU A 71 -22.63 15.16 5.30
C GLU A 71 -21.63 15.29 4.16
N LEU A 72 -20.34 15.42 4.47
CA LEU A 72 -19.26 15.48 3.49
C LEU A 72 -19.25 14.22 2.62
N LEU A 73 -19.30 13.04 3.25
CA LEU A 73 -19.30 11.76 2.54
C LEU A 73 -20.52 11.63 1.63
N LYS A 74 -21.71 12.05 2.10
CA LYS A 74 -22.92 12.06 1.28
C LYS A 74 -22.78 12.97 0.06
N LYS A 75 -22.34 14.22 0.27
CA LYS A 75 -22.12 15.19 -0.81
C LYS A 75 -21.11 14.68 -1.83
N TRP A 76 -20.06 14.00 -1.38
CA TRP A 76 -19.09 13.39 -2.30
C TRP A 76 -19.72 12.32 -3.19
N GLU A 77 -20.51 11.41 -2.63
CA GLU A 77 -21.20 10.39 -3.42
C GLU A 77 -22.18 11.02 -4.43
N ASP A 78 -22.93 12.06 -4.01
CA ASP A 78 -23.83 12.80 -4.89
C ASP A 78 -23.06 13.45 -6.06
N VAL A 79 -21.95 14.15 -5.77
CA VAL A 79 -21.08 14.76 -6.79
C VAL A 79 -20.52 13.70 -7.73
N ARG A 80 -20.03 12.58 -7.18
CA ARG A 80 -19.47 11.48 -7.97
C ARG A 80 -20.52 10.90 -8.92
N ALA A 81 -21.73 10.66 -8.43
CA ALA A 81 -22.83 10.15 -9.25
C ALA A 81 -23.18 11.11 -10.39
N MET A 82 -23.34 12.40 -10.08
CA MET A 82 -23.65 13.42 -11.09
C MET A 82 -22.57 13.53 -12.17
N VAL A 83 -21.30 13.48 -11.78
CA VAL A 83 -20.18 13.57 -12.73
C VAL A 83 -20.07 12.29 -13.57
N LEU A 84 -20.30 11.12 -12.98
CA LEU A 84 -20.25 9.85 -13.70
C LEU A 84 -21.38 9.72 -14.73
N GLU A 85 -22.57 10.23 -14.41
CA GLU A 85 -23.74 10.23 -15.31
C GLU A 85 -23.61 11.29 -16.42
N GLY A 86 -23.08 12.47 -16.08
CA GLY A 86 -23.03 13.62 -17.00
C GLY A 86 -21.79 13.66 -17.92
N HIS A 87 -20.71 12.96 -17.60
CA HIS A 87 -19.46 13.09 -18.35
C HIS A 87 -19.34 12.05 -19.47
N PRO A 88 -19.05 12.46 -20.72
CA PRO A 88 -18.98 11.55 -21.87
C PRO A 88 -17.81 10.56 -21.81
N ASN A 89 -16.76 10.87 -21.06
CA ASN A 89 -15.62 9.96 -20.84
C ASN A 89 -15.54 9.51 -19.38
N GLN A 90 -16.04 8.32 -19.09
CA GLN A 90 -16.02 7.76 -17.74
C GLN A 90 -14.59 7.48 -17.23
N ALA A 91 -13.66 7.14 -18.12
CA ALA A 91 -12.28 6.86 -17.75
C ALA A 91 -11.56 8.10 -17.19
N ASP A 92 -11.85 9.28 -17.75
CA ASP A 92 -11.32 10.55 -17.23
C ASP A 92 -11.87 10.86 -15.83
N VAL A 93 -13.16 10.59 -15.59
CA VAL A 93 -13.78 10.76 -14.27
C VAL A 93 -13.14 9.83 -13.24
N SER A 94 -12.97 8.55 -13.58
CA SER A 94 -12.32 7.56 -12.71
C SER A 94 -10.87 7.95 -12.40
N ARG A 95 -10.10 8.40 -13.40
CA ARG A 95 -8.70 8.83 -13.24
C ARG A 95 -8.51 9.89 -12.15
N VAL A 96 -9.48 10.78 -11.98
CA VAL A 96 -9.44 11.83 -10.94
C VAL A 96 -10.16 11.41 -9.66
N GLY A 97 -11.31 10.73 -9.81
CA GLY A 97 -12.18 10.35 -8.70
C GLY A 97 -11.60 9.25 -7.82
N ASP A 98 -10.90 8.27 -8.41
CA ASP A 98 -10.40 7.11 -7.66
C ASP A 98 -9.26 7.49 -6.69
N PRO A 99 -8.24 8.28 -7.08
CA PRO A 99 -7.24 8.80 -6.14
C PRO A 99 -7.85 9.67 -5.03
N TYR A 100 -8.82 10.53 -5.36
CA TYR A 100 -9.49 11.35 -4.36
C TYR A 100 -10.30 10.49 -3.37
N ASN A 101 -10.96 9.44 -3.87
CA ASN A 101 -11.69 8.51 -3.03
C ASN A 101 -10.76 7.68 -2.13
N GLY A 102 -9.61 7.25 -2.65
CA GLY A 102 -8.61 6.47 -1.92
C GLY A 102 -7.85 7.28 -0.87
N ASN A 103 -7.57 8.55 -1.13
CA ASN A 103 -6.77 9.41 -0.26
C ASN A 103 -7.66 10.20 0.71
N ALA A 104 -8.48 11.13 0.18
CA ALA A 104 -9.21 12.09 1.01
C ALA A 104 -10.47 11.47 1.64
N ILE A 105 -11.31 10.79 0.85
CA ILE A 105 -12.58 10.26 1.35
C ILE A 105 -12.36 9.07 2.27
N ASN A 106 -11.38 8.22 1.98
CA ASN A 106 -11.03 7.09 2.83
C ASN A 106 -10.56 7.54 4.23
N TYR A 107 -9.82 8.65 4.34
CA TYR A 107 -9.44 9.25 5.61
C TYR A 107 -10.67 9.53 6.49
N PHE A 108 -11.68 10.21 5.95
CA PHE A 108 -12.93 10.49 6.66
C PHE A 108 -13.73 9.24 7.02
N ARG A 109 -13.74 8.21 6.15
CA ARG A 109 -14.36 6.90 6.47
C ARG A 109 -13.64 6.23 7.65
N LYS A 110 -12.30 6.29 7.71
CA LYS A 110 -11.51 5.77 8.84
C LYS A 110 -11.84 6.48 10.15
N ILE A 111 -11.95 7.82 10.14
CA ILE A 111 -12.36 8.59 11.32
C ILE A 111 -13.73 8.12 11.83
N LEU A 112 -14.72 7.99 10.94
CA LEU A 112 -16.06 7.54 11.36
C LEU A 112 -16.03 6.17 12.01
N LYS A 113 -15.28 5.23 11.41
CA LYS A 113 -15.14 3.87 11.94
C LYS A 113 -14.45 3.85 13.31
N LYS A 114 -13.45 4.72 13.53
CA LYS A 114 -12.78 4.88 14.83
C LYS A 114 -13.76 5.39 15.90
N ARG A 115 -14.54 6.43 15.57
CA ARG A 115 -15.54 7.01 16.50
C ARG A 115 -16.68 6.05 16.82
N GLU A 116 -17.12 5.25 15.85
CA GLU A 116 -18.12 4.21 16.06
C GLU A 116 -17.63 3.15 17.05
N LYS A 117 -16.42 2.63 16.85
CA LYS A 117 -15.78 1.68 17.78
C LYS A 117 -15.66 2.24 19.19
N GLN A 118 -15.24 3.50 19.33
CA GLN A 118 -15.14 4.16 20.62
C GLN A 118 -16.52 4.23 21.30
N SER A 119 -17.55 4.65 20.56
CA SER A 119 -18.91 4.71 21.09
C SER A 119 -19.45 3.34 21.52
N THR A 120 -19.15 2.27 20.78
CA THR A 120 -19.54 0.90 21.16
C THR A 120 -18.82 0.45 22.41
N LEU A 121 -17.52 0.73 22.50
CA LEU A 121 -16.71 0.39 23.66
C LEU A 121 -17.16 1.14 24.92
N ASP A 122 -17.44 2.44 24.79
CA ASP A 122 -17.98 3.26 25.89
C ASP A 122 -19.33 2.74 26.36
N MET A 123 -20.19 2.30 25.44
CA MET A 123 -21.48 1.70 25.80
C MET A 123 -21.30 0.38 26.55
N PHE A 124 -20.35 -0.46 26.13
CA PHE A 124 -20.06 -1.73 26.77
C PHE A 124 -19.48 -1.56 28.18
N LEU A 125 -18.52 -0.64 28.34
CA LEU A 125 -17.86 -0.40 29.62
C LEU A 125 -18.75 0.34 30.64
N ASN A 126 -19.71 1.13 30.16
CA ASN A 126 -20.63 1.90 31.00
C ASN A 126 -22.02 1.26 31.11
N ALA A 127 -22.19 0.01 30.67
CA ALA A 127 -23.44 -0.72 30.85
C ALA A 127 -23.63 -1.09 32.34
N PRO A 128 -24.84 -0.91 32.92
CA PRO A 128 -25.13 -1.18 34.34
C PRO A 128 -25.11 -2.66 34.71
#